data_AF-A0AAG5DSQ0-F1
#
_entry.id   AF-A0AAG5DSQ0-F1
#
_cell.length_a   1.000
_cell.length_b   1.000
_cell.length_c   1.000
_cell.angle_alpha   90.00
_cell.angle_beta   90.00
_cell.angle_gamma   90.00
#
_symmetry.space_group_name_H-M   'P 1'
#
loop_
_entity.id
_entity.type
_entity.pdbx_description
1 polymer ?
#
loop_
_entity_poly.entity_id
_entity_poly.type
_entity_poly.pdbx_seq_one_letter_code
_entity_poly.pdbx_strand_id
1 'polypeptide(L)'
;MENRKFFNQEGKEAKNFYHLSDDGGETHRSPPKRPPIRPRSIQSHASQQHKAGNKSGPRVRSASTGRDKKSELQARYWALLFGNLQRSVNEIYQTVECYENLSSCKEAILVLENYIRDFKALAEWFKVSWDYEATPQPQRPHSLAW
;
A
#
# COMPACT_ATOMS: atom_id res chain seq x y z
N MET A 1 -3.68 48.28 5.52
CA MET A 1 -3.50 47.24 4.48
C MET A 1 -3.23 45.91 5.19
N GLU A 2 -4.28 45.17 5.53
CA GLU A 2 -4.25 44.06 6.50
C GLU A 2 -4.61 42.69 5.87
N ASN A 3 -4.18 42.42 4.65
CA ASN A 3 -4.49 41.15 3.96
C ASN A 3 -3.24 40.30 3.68
N ARG A 4 -2.36 40.13 4.68
CA ARG A 4 -1.16 39.28 4.54
C ARG A 4 -1.03 38.19 5.61
N LYS A 5 -2.10 37.89 6.34
CA LYS A 5 -2.07 36.96 7.49
C LYS A 5 -2.97 35.71 7.38
N PHE A 6 -3.69 35.50 6.28
CA PHE A 6 -4.66 34.40 6.21
C PHE A 6 -4.29 33.20 5.32
N PHE A 7 -3.15 33.20 4.62
CA PHE A 7 -2.82 32.10 3.68
C PHE A 7 -1.84 31.04 4.23
N ASN A 8 -1.41 31.16 5.49
CA ASN A 8 -0.35 30.30 6.06
C ASN A 8 -0.86 29.18 6.99
N GLN A 9 -2.17 28.87 6.98
CA GLN A 9 -2.76 27.93 7.94
C GLN A 9 -3.30 26.61 7.35
N GLU A 10 -3.39 26.47 6.02
CA GLU A 10 -3.94 25.25 5.38
C GLU A 10 -2.91 24.17 5.00
N GLY A 11 -1.65 24.29 5.45
CA GLY A 11 -0.57 23.37 5.03
C GLY A 11 -0.14 22.30 6.04
N LYS A 12 -0.83 22.12 7.19
CA LYS A 12 -0.28 21.34 8.32
C LYS A 12 -1.01 20.03 8.69
N GLU A 13 -2.09 19.66 8.01
CA GLU A 13 -2.87 18.47 8.37
C GLU A 13 -2.89 17.40 7.27
N ALA A 14 -1.75 16.77 7.02
CA ALA A 14 -1.70 15.51 6.25
C ALA A 14 -0.82 14.44 6.92
N LYS A 15 -0.61 14.58 8.23
CA LYS A 15 0.16 13.64 9.06
C LYS A 15 -0.77 13.02 10.08
N ASN A 16 -1.66 12.12 9.65
CA ASN A 16 -2.29 11.07 10.47
C ASN A 16 -3.39 10.38 9.66
N PHE A 17 -3.03 9.56 8.68
CA PHE A 17 -3.93 8.52 8.21
C PHE A 17 -3.11 7.25 8.07
N TYR A 18 -3.21 6.36 9.06
CA TYR A 18 -3.32 4.90 8.96
C TYR A 18 -3.16 4.33 10.38
N HIS A 19 -4.21 4.49 11.19
CA HIS A 19 -4.42 3.65 12.36
C HIS A 19 -5.93 3.45 12.54
N LEU A 20 -6.49 2.46 11.83
CA LEU A 20 -7.76 1.86 12.21
C LEU A 20 -7.51 0.37 12.41
N SER A 21 -7.38 -0.01 13.68
CA SER A 21 -7.90 -1.27 14.16
C SER A 21 -9.24 -0.93 14.78
N ASP A 22 -10.30 -1.51 14.25
CA ASP A 22 -11.56 -1.62 14.98
C ASP A 22 -12.17 -3.00 14.69
N ASP A 23 -12.73 -3.54 15.76
CA ASP A 23 -13.13 -4.90 16.04
C ASP A 23 -14.66 -4.95 16.03
N GLY A 24 -15.26 -5.99 15.44
CA GLY A 24 -16.67 -6.33 15.68
C GLY A 24 -17.51 -6.69 14.47
N GLY A 25 -17.95 -7.95 14.40
CA GLY A 25 -19.23 -8.33 13.76
C GLY A 25 -19.19 -9.42 12.67
N GLU A 26 -19.06 -10.68 13.10
CA GLU A 26 -19.58 -11.93 12.53
C GLU A 26 -19.78 -12.11 11.00
N THR A 27 -19.07 -13.08 10.41
CA THR A 27 -19.69 -14.34 9.91
C THR A 27 -18.62 -15.33 9.44
N HIS A 28 -18.71 -16.56 9.96
CA HIS A 28 -17.87 -17.69 9.63
C HIS A 28 -17.86 -18.02 8.13
N ARG A 29 -16.71 -17.86 7.45
CA ARG A 29 -16.36 -18.63 6.24
C ARG A 29 -14.88 -18.98 6.23
N SER A 30 -14.57 -20.22 6.58
CA SER A 30 -13.23 -20.81 6.49
C SER A 30 -12.80 -20.99 5.03
N PRO A 31 -11.59 -20.53 4.61
CA PRO A 31 -11.02 -20.90 3.32
C PRO A 31 -10.39 -22.32 3.35
N PRO A 32 -10.33 -23.03 2.21
CA PRO A 32 -9.91 -24.43 2.18
C PRO A 32 -8.41 -24.60 2.46
N LYS A 33 -8.08 -25.47 3.43
CA LYS A 33 -6.71 -25.80 3.85
C LYS A 33 -6.06 -26.75 2.83
N ARG A 34 -4.93 -26.34 2.24
CA ARG A 34 -4.01 -27.24 1.52
C ARG A 34 -3.31 -28.21 2.50
N PRO A 35 -3.01 -29.46 2.12
CA PRO A 35 -2.37 -30.43 3.02
C PRO A 35 -0.88 -30.10 3.28
N PRO A 36 -0.35 -30.31 4.49
CA PRO A 36 1.06 -30.08 4.78
C PRO A 36 1.93 -31.25 4.31
N ILE A 37 2.96 -30.96 3.52
CA ILE A 37 4.08 -31.84 3.21
C ILE A 37 4.94 -31.97 4.48
N ARG A 38 5.16 -33.20 4.96
CA ARG A 38 5.99 -33.48 6.16
C ARG A 38 7.49 -33.38 5.81
N PRO A 39 8.30 -32.63 6.57
CA PRO A 39 9.74 -32.87 6.61
C PRO A 39 10.08 -33.96 7.64
N ARG A 40 10.92 -34.90 7.21
CA ARG A 40 11.43 -36.05 7.97
C ARG A 40 12.42 -35.57 9.05
N SER A 41 12.20 -35.95 10.31
CA SER A 41 13.09 -35.62 11.43
C SER A 41 14.36 -36.47 11.39
N ILE A 42 15.52 -35.82 11.51
CA ILE A 42 16.78 -36.47 11.87
C ILE A 42 17.09 -36.01 13.29
N GLN A 43 17.00 -36.94 14.24
CA GLN A 43 17.53 -36.78 15.59
C GLN A 43 19.05 -36.94 15.54
N SER A 44 19.77 -35.98 16.11
CA SER A 44 21.16 -36.19 16.53
C SER A 44 21.35 -35.56 17.91
N HIS A 45 21.73 -36.44 18.84
CA HIS A 45 22.01 -36.17 20.23
C HIS A 45 23.29 -35.32 20.37
N ALA A 46 23.24 -34.29 21.22
CA ALA A 46 24.44 -33.72 21.84
C ALA A 46 24.11 -33.20 23.25
N SER A 47 24.95 -33.62 24.19
CA SER A 47 24.84 -33.52 25.64
C SER A 47 25.12 -32.11 26.19
N GLN A 48 24.53 -31.79 27.36
CA GLN A 48 25.10 -31.13 28.56
C GLN A 48 26.08 -29.94 28.36
N GLN A 49 26.07 -28.79 29.03
CA GLN A 49 25.47 -28.27 30.27
C GLN A 49 25.92 -26.80 30.41
N HIS A 50 25.28 -26.02 31.28
CA HIS A 50 25.76 -24.86 32.07
C HIS A 50 24.93 -23.56 31.99
N LYS A 51 24.55 -23.13 33.19
CA LYS A 51 23.71 -21.98 33.58
C LYS A 51 24.46 -20.65 33.45
N ALA A 52 23.74 -19.57 33.12
CA ALA A 52 23.70 -18.34 33.93
C ALA A 52 22.59 -17.42 33.39
N GLY A 53 21.71 -16.98 34.28
CA GLY A 53 20.63 -16.07 33.95
C GLY A 53 21.14 -14.64 33.72
N ASN A 54 20.63 -14.00 32.67
CA ASN A 54 20.46 -12.56 32.67
C ASN A 54 19.06 -12.27 32.12
N LYS A 55 18.25 -11.63 32.97
CA LYS A 55 16.88 -11.23 32.67
C LYS A 55 16.93 -10.10 31.63
N SER A 56 16.87 -10.44 30.34
CA SER A 56 16.39 -9.49 29.33
C SER A 56 14.89 -9.76 29.15
N GLY A 57 14.07 -8.77 29.53
CA GLY A 57 12.65 -8.77 29.21
C GLY A 57 12.43 -8.93 27.71
N PRO A 58 11.20 -9.28 27.26
CA PRO A 58 10.95 -9.55 25.85
C PRO A 58 11.39 -8.36 25.01
N ARG A 59 12.54 -8.49 24.34
CA ARG A 59 12.97 -7.51 23.35
C ARG A 59 11.88 -7.53 22.30
N VAL A 60 11.12 -6.43 22.23
CA VAL A 60 10.11 -6.16 21.21
C VAL A 60 10.76 -6.47 19.87
N ARG A 61 10.49 -7.67 19.35
CA ARG A 61 10.87 -8.05 18.00
C ARG A 61 9.98 -7.18 17.14
N SER A 62 10.60 -6.27 16.39
CA SER A 62 9.92 -5.37 15.46
C SER A 62 8.81 -6.14 14.74
N ALA A 63 7.62 -5.56 14.74
CA ALA A 63 6.42 -6.13 14.16
C ALA A 63 6.58 -6.37 12.65
N SER A 64 7.26 -7.46 12.28
CA SER A 64 7.32 -7.96 10.90
C SER A 64 7.46 -9.48 10.81
N THR A 65 7.54 -10.20 11.93
CA THR A 65 7.56 -11.67 11.92
C THR A 65 6.16 -12.21 11.59
N GLY A 66 5.83 -12.28 10.30
CA GLY A 66 4.59 -12.91 9.82
C GLY A 66 4.07 -12.49 8.44
N ARG A 67 4.61 -11.42 7.82
CA ARG A 67 4.22 -11.07 6.44
C ARG A 67 5.05 -11.88 5.44
N ASP A 68 4.44 -12.28 4.32
CA ASP A 68 5.19 -12.96 3.27
C ASP A 68 6.22 -11.99 2.67
N LYS A 69 7.44 -12.50 2.46
CA LYS A 69 8.57 -11.69 1.98
C LYS A 69 8.26 -10.98 0.65
N LYS A 70 7.35 -11.52 -0.15
CA LYS A 70 6.92 -10.96 -1.45
C LYS A 70 6.02 -9.74 -1.26
N SER A 71 5.01 -9.82 -0.38
CA SER A 71 4.15 -8.69 0.00
C SER A 71 4.96 -7.59 0.66
N GLU A 72 5.89 -7.93 1.55
CA GLU A 72 6.75 -6.93 2.17
C GLU A 72 7.64 -6.21 1.12
N LEU A 73 8.23 -6.96 0.19
CA LEU A 73 9.00 -6.37 -0.91
C LEU A 73 8.14 -5.48 -1.80
N GLN A 74 6.93 -5.93 -2.15
CA GLN A 74 5.98 -5.17 -2.96
C GLN A 74 5.57 -3.87 -2.26
N ALA A 75 5.29 -3.90 -0.96
CA ALA A 75 4.94 -2.71 -0.19
C ALA A 75 6.10 -1.69 -0.14
N ARG A 76 7.35 -2.17 0.02
CA ARG A 76 8.53 -1.31 -0.03
C ARG A 76 8.74 -0.69 -1.42
N TYR A 77 8.58 -1.49 -2.47
CA TYR A 77 8.66 -1.00 -3.85
C TYR A 77 7.57 0.03 -4.15
N TRP A 78 6.34 -0.22 -3.70
CA TRP A 78 5.23 0.73 -3.81
C TRP A 78 5.57 2.07 -3.13
N ALA A 79 6.07 2.03 -1.90
CA ALA A 79 6.51 3.23 -1.19
C ALA A 79 7.63 3.99 -1.94
N LEU A 80 8.57 3.28 -2.55
CA LEU A 80 9.63 3.89 -3.38
C LEU A 80 9.05 4.65 -4.58
N LEU A 81 8.09 4.05 -5.30
CA LEU A 81 7.44 4.66 -6.46
C LEU A 81 6.73 5.96 -6.07
N PHE A 82 5.94 5.94 -4.99
CA PHE A 82 5.25 7.14 -4.51
C PHE A 82 6.22 8.19 -3.99
N GLY A 83 7.29 7.78 -3.30
CA GLY A 83 8.33 8.71 -2.87
C GLY A 83 9.02 9.41 -4.04
N ASN A 84 9.24 8.70 -5.15
CA ASN A 84 9.78 9.28 -6.38
C ASN A 84 8.79 10.25 -7.03
N LEU A 85 7.54 9.83 -7.20
CA LEU A 85 6.49 10.69 -7.76
C LEU A 85 6.33 11.98 -6.96
N GLN A 86 6.28 11.88 -5.63
CA GLN A 86 6.15 13.05 -4.76
C GLN A 86 7.30 14.04 -4.94
N ARG A 87 8.55 13.55 -5.02
CA ARG A 87 9.72 14.41 -5.27
C ARG A 87 9.64 15.09 -6.63
N SER A 88 9.32 14.35 -7.68
CA SER A 88 9.17 14.92 -9.03
C SER A 88 8.05 15.95 -9.12
N VAL A 89 6.88 15.68 -8.51
CA VAL A 89 5.78 16.66 -8.47
C VAL A 89 6.17 17.92 -7.71
N ASN A 90 6.89 17.78 -6.60
CA ASN A 90 7.40 18.94 -5.84
C ASN A 90 8.43 19.76 -6.66
N GLU A 91 9.33 19.11 -7.39
CA GLU A 91 10.28 19.79 -8.27
C GLU A 91 9.57 20.54 -9.42
N ILE A 92 8.53 19.93 -10.02
CA ILE A 92 7.69 20.59 -11.03
C ILE A 92 7.03 21.82 -10.42
N TYR A 93 6.42 21.69 -9.24
CA TYR A 93 5.76 22.80 -8.55
C TYR A 93 6.73 23.97 -8.31
N GLN A 94 7.89 23.71 -7.71
CA GLN A 94 8.90 24.72 -7.42
C GLN A 94 9.44 25.39 -8.70
N THR A 95 9.60 24.61 -9.78
CA THR A 95 10.04 25.13 -11.07
C THR A 95 9.01 26.10 -11.64
N VAL A 96 7.73 25.70 -11.68
CA VAL A 96 6.64 26.53 -12.20
C VAL A 96 6.48 27.80 -11.36
N GLU A 97 6.59 27.69 -10.04
CA GLU A 97 6.54 28.80 -9.09
C GLU A 97 7.70 29.79 -9.33
N CYS A 98 8.94 29.29 -9.45
CA CYS A 98 10.13 30.10 -9.64
C CYS A 98 10.08 30.98 -10.89
N TYR A 99 9.51 30.46 -11.99
CA TYR A 99 9.40 31.19 -13.26
C TYR A 99 8.06 31.93 -13.43
N GLU A 100 7.17 31.89 -12.42
CA GLU A 100 5.85 32.52 -12.45
C GLU A 100 5.06 32.23 -13.75
N ASN A 101 5.20 31.02 -14.29
CA ASN A 101 4.69 30.68 -15.62
C ASN A 101 3.32 29.97 -15.54
N LEU A 102 2.26 30.74 -15.82
CA LEU A 102 0.89 30.23 -15.82
C LEU A 102 0.66 29.12 -16.85
N SER A 103 1.34 29.14 -18.00
CA SER A 103 1.18 28.10 -19.03
C SER A 103 1.74 26.76 -18.53
N SER A 104 2.93 26.77 -17.94
CA SER A 104 3.54 25.57 -17.36
C SER A 104 2.73 25.02 -16.19
N CYS A 105 2.08 25.89 -15.41
CA CYS A 105 1.13 25.47 -14.37
C CYS A 105 -0.06 24.69 -14.95
N LYS A 106 -0.68 25.22 -16.01
CA LYS A 106 -1.81 24.56 -16.69
C LYS A 106 -1.41 23.22 -17.32
N GLU A 107 -0.23 23.15 -17.91
CA GLU A 107 0.31 21.91 -18.48
C GLU A 107 0.51 20.84 -17.41
N ALA A 108 1.13 21.20 -16.28
CA ALA A 108 1.32 20.28 -15.16
C ALA A 108 -0.01 19.72 -14.64
N ILE A 109 -1.03 20.58 -14.49
CA ILE A 109 -2.38 20.17 -14.10
C ILE A 109 -2.94 19.14 -15.09
N LEU A 110 -2.92 19.45 -16.39
CA LEU A 110 -3.47 18.59 -17.44
C LEU A 110 -2.81 17.19 -17.44
N VAL A 111 -1.48 17.14 -17.31
CA VAL A 111 -0.73 15.88 -17.25
C VAL A 111 -1.12 15.06 -16.02
N LEU A 112 -1.18 15.68 -14.84
CA LEU A 112 -1.55 15.00 -13.60
C LEU A 112 -3.01 14.50 -13.62
N GLU A 113 -3.93 15.30 -14.15
CA GLU A 113 -5.33 14.90 -14.35
C GLU A 113 -5.46 13.72 -15.32
N ASN A 114 -4.61 13.64 -16.35
CA ASN A 114 -4.57 12.49 -17.24
C ASN A 114 -4.22 11.21 -16.47
N TYR A 115 -3.18 11.23 -15.64
CA TYR A 115 -2.82 10.06 -14.82
C TYR A 115 -3.95 9.65 -13.87
N ILE A 116 -4.67 10.61 -13.28
CA ILE A 116 -5.83 10.31 -12.43
C ILE A 116 -6.91 9.58 -13.24
N ARG A 117 -7.21 10.04 -14.46
CA ARG A 117 -8.19 9.39 -15.34
C ARG A 117 -7.77 7.97 -15.68
N ASP A 118 -6.50 7.75 -16.02
CA ASP A 118 -5.97 6.42 -16.35
C ASP A 118 -6.08 5.45 -15.17
N PHE A 119 -5.72 5.88 -13.95
CA PHE A 119 -5.86 5.02 -12.76
C PHE A 119 -7.32 4.75 -12.39
N LYS A 120 -8.23 5.71 -12.61
CA LYS A 120 -9.67 5.49 -12.43
C LYS A 120 -10.20 4.44 -13.41
N ALA A 121 -9.86 4.55 -14.69
CA ALA A 121 -10.23 3.58 -15.71
C ALA A 121 -9.67 2.18 -15.40
N LEU A 122 -8.42 2.09 -14.93
CA LEU A 122 -7.82 0.83 -14.52
C LEU A 122 -8.54 0.21 -13.30
N ALA A 123 -8.90 1.02 -12.31
CA ALA A 123 -9.65 0.56 -11.15
C ALA A 123 -11.06 0.07 -11.52
N GLU A 124 -11.72 0.75 -12.44
CA GLU A 124 -13.00 0.33 -13.00
C GLU A 124 -12.87 -0.99 -13.76
N TRP A 125 -11.83 -1.12 -14.60
CA TRP A 125 -11.53 -2.35 -15.32
C TRP A 125 -11.34 -3.55 -14.37
N PHE A 126 -10.63 -3.38 -13.25
CA PHE A 126 -10.50 -4.45 -12.25
C PHE A 126 -11.87 -4.90 -11.71
N LYS A 127 -12.78 -3.97 -11.41
CA LYS A 127 -14.12 -4.31 -10.92
C LYS A 127 -14.89 -5.12 -11.97
N VAL A 128 -14.93 -4.63 -13.21
CA VAL A 128 -15.60 -5.31 -14.34
C VAL A 128 -15.01 -6.71 -14.56
N SER A 129 -13.68 -6.84 -14.52
CA SER A 129 -13.00 -8.12 -14.68
C SER A 129 -13.32 -9.09 -13.54
N TRP A 130 -13.36 -8.64 -12.29
CA TRP A 130 -13.71 -9.48 -11.15
C TRP A 130 -15.18 -9.93 -11.20
N ASP A 131 -16.10 -9.04 -11.54
CA ASP A 131 -17.53 -9.36 -11.66
C ASP A 131 -17.79 -10.39 -12.75
N TYR A 132 -17.09 -10.26 -13.88
CA TYR A 132 -17.12 -11.23 -14.98
C TYR A 132 -16.65 -12.63 -14.55
N GLU A 133 -15.50 -12.71 -13.87
CA GLU A 133 -14.96 -13.98 -13.37
C GLU A 133 -15.86 -14.60 -12.28
N ALA A 134 -16.46 -13.77 -11.42
CA ALA A 134 -17.36 -14.21 -10.36
C ALA A 134 -18.71 -14.72 -10.90
N THR A 135 -19.14 -14.28 -12.08
CA THR A 135 -20.39 -14.74 -12.71
C THR A 135 -20.25 -16.18 -13.21
N PRO A 136 -21.04 -17.16 -12.72
CA PRO A 136 -20.98 -18.54 -13.20
C PRO A 136 -21.61 -18.70 -14.60
N GLN A 137 -21.18 -19.73 -15.34
CA GLN A 137 -21.84 -20.13 -16.60
C GLN A 137 -23.24 -20.69 -16.31
N PRO A 138 -24.29 -20.41 -17.12
CA PRO A 138 -24.29 -19.80 -18.46
C PRO A 138 -24.49 -18.28 -18.49
N GLN A 139 -24.60 -17.62 -17.32
CA GLN A 139 -24.95 -16.20 -17.22
C GLN A 139 -23.79 -15.26 -17.57
N ARG A 140 -22.57 -15.79 -17.56
CA ARG A 140 -21.37 -15.03 -17.93
C ARG A 140 -21.44 -14.61 -19.41
N PRO A 141 -21.29 -13.31 -19.72
CA PRO A 141 -21.21 -12.83 -21.09
C PRO A 141 -20.10 -13.53 -21.90
N HIS A 142 -20.22 -13.59 -23.22
CA HIS A 142 -19.19 -14.24 -24.06
C HIS A 142 -17.87 -13.46 -24.13
N SER A 143 -17.89 -12.16 -23.87
CA SER A 143 -16.70 -11.33 -23.80
C SER A 143 -16.97 -10.04 -23.02
N LEU A 144 -15.89 -9.41 -22.57
CA LEU A 144 -15.89 -8.02 -22.10
C LEU A 144 -15.61 -7.11 -23.30
N ALA A 145 -16.55 -6.25 -23.65
CA ALA A 145 -16.30 -5.13 -24.57
C ALA A 145 -15.78 -3.94 -23.75
N TRP A 146 -14.70 -3.32 -24.21
CA TRP A 146 -14.04 -2.17 -23.58
C TRP A 146 -14.02 -1.00 -24.56
#